data_AF-A0A7H9CJ28-F1
#
_entry.id   AF-A0A7H9CJ28-F1
#
_cell.length_a   1.000
_cell.length_b   1.000
_cell.length_c   1.000
_cell.angle_alpha   90.00
_cell.angle_beta   90.00
_cell.angle_gamma   90.00
#
_symmetry.space_group_name_H-M   'P 1'
#
loop_
_entity.id
_entity.type
_entity.pdbx_description
1 polymer ?
#
loop_
_entity_poly.entity_id
_entity_poly.type
_entity_poly.pdbx_seq_one_letter_code
_entity_poly.pdbx_strand_id
1 'polypeptide(L)' 'MTYAEKLAQEKAYKEYQKHLAEQFAQSEDGEFEISESESKDFEHLHIDNQSLENADAITPNQDS' A
#
# COMPACT_ATOMS: atom_id res chain seq x y z
N MET A 1 5.25 2.24 -13.78
CA MET A 1 5.59 0.89 -13.27
C MET A 1 5.21 -0.15 -14.30
N THR A 2 6.01 -1.18 -14.43
CA THR A 2 5.68 -2.42 -15.12
C THR A 2 4.66 -3.23 -14.33
N TYR A 3 3.99 -4.19 -14.98
CA TYR A 3 3.05 -5.08 -14.31
C TYR A 3 3.69 -5.87 -13.15
N ALA A 4 4.94 -6.29 -13.30
CA ALA A 4 5.66 -7.01 -12.24
C ALA A 4 5.94 -6.12 -11.02
N GLU A 5 6.31 -4.85 -11.25
CA GLU A 5 6.53 -3.86 -10.19
C GLU A 5 5.22 -3.52 -9.45
N LYS A 6 4.13 -3.35 -10.19
CA LYS A 6 2.78 -3.18 -9.63
C LYS A 6 2.39 -4.34 -8.73
N LEU A 7 2.59 -5.58 -9.20
CA LEU A 7 2.26 -6.77 -8.43
C LEU A 7 3.10 -6.90 -7.16
N ALA A 8 4.38 -6.53 -7.22
CA ALA A 8 5.26 -6.51 -6.05
C ALA A 8 4.80 -5.46 -5.02
N GLN A 9 4.38 -4.29 -5.50
CA GLN A 9 3.89 -3.20 -4.66
C GLN A 9 2.54 -3.52 -3.99
N GLU A 10 1.59 -4.09 -4.72
CA GLU A 10 0.32 -4.54 -4.14
C GLU A 10 0.53 -5.60 -3.06
N LYS A 11 1.51 -6.50 -3.25
CA LYS A 11 1.89 -7.50 -2.23
C LYS A 11 2.49 -6.84 -0.99
N ALA A 12 3.44 -5.93 -1.16
CA ALA A 12 4.06 -5.20 -0.06
C ALA A 12 3.02 -4.42 0.76
N TYR A 13 2.07 -3.76 0.09
CA TYR A 13 0.99 -3.04 0.78
C TYR A 13 0.06 -3.98 1.58
N LYS A 14 -0.30 -5.14 1.01
CA LYS A 14 -1.11 -6.15 1.73
C LYS A 14 -0.38 -6.75 2.93
N GLU A 15 0.91 -7.03 2.80
CA GLU A 15 1.73 -7.50 3.92
C GLU A 15 1.81 -6.47 5.04
N TYR A 16 1.95 -5.19 4.69
CA TYR A 16 1.95 -4.11 5.66
C TYR A 16 0.59 -3.94 6.37
N GLN A 17 -0.53 -4.03 5.63
CA GLN A 17 -1.86 -4.03 6.26
C GLN A 17 -2.05 -5.19 7.25
N LYS A 18 -1.50 -6.36 6.93
CA LYS A 18 -1.48 -7.50 7.85
C LYS A 18 -0.63 -7.21 9.07
N HIS A 19 0.52 -6.58 8.91
CA HIS A 19 1.38 -6.17 10.01
C HIS A 19 0.66 -5.21 10.97
N LEU A 20 -0.02 -4.18 10.45
CA LEU A 20 -0.82 -3.27 11.27
C LEU A 20 -1.96 -3.98 12.01
N ALA A 21 -2.66 -4.91 11.35
CA ALA A 21 -3.71 -5.69 11.98
C ALA A 21 -3.18 -6.60 13.09
N GLU A 22 -1.97 -7.15 12.93
CA GLU A 22 -1.30 -7.94 13.96
C GLU A 22 -0.86 -7.09 15.15
N GLN A 23 -0.28 -5.90 14.91
CA GLN A 23 0.07 -4.94 15.97
C GLN A 23 -1.18 -4.51 16.74
N PHE A 24 -2.27 -4.21 16.05
CA PHE A 24 -3.54 -3.87 16.66
C PHE A 24 -4.15 -5.03 17.46
N ALA A 25 -4.06 -6.27 16.96
CA ALA A 25 -4.56 -7.44 17.69
C ALA A 25 -3.72 -7.78 18.92
N GLN A 26 -2.46 -7.32 18.97
CA GLN A 26 -1.54 -7.52 20.08
C GLN A 26 -1.54 -6.36 21.07
N SER A 27 -2.08 -5.19 20.73
CA SER A 27 -2.19 -4.08 21.66
C SER A 27 -3.34 -4.29 22.64
N GLU A 28 -3.08 -4.00 23.92
CA GLU A 28 -4.08 -4.15 24.99
C GLU A 28 -5.17 -3.06 24.93
N ASP A 29 -4.83 -1.87 24.46
CA ASP A 29 -5.68 -0.67 24.42
C ASP A 29 -6.12 -0.30 23.00
N GLY A 30 -5.71 -1.08 21.98
CA GLY A 30 -5.97 -0.77 20.58
C GLY A 30 -5.02 0.29 20.00
N GLU A 31 -4.03 0.75 20.76
CA GLU A 31 -3.05 1.74 20.32
C GLU A 31 -1.68 1.08 20.16
N PHE A 32 -0.94 1.47 19.13
CA PHE A 32 0.43 1.03 18.93
C PHE A 32 1.22 2.13 18.24
N GLU A 33 2.48 2.30 18.63
CA GLU A 33 3.37 3.28 18.00
C GLU A 33 4.03 2.68 16.77
N ILE A 34 3.91 3.39 15.65
CA ILE A 34 4.65 3.08 14.42
C ILE A 34 5.92 3.92 14.42
N SER A 35 7.06 3.29 14.18
CA SER A 35 8.34 4.00 14.13
C SER A 35 8.40 5.01 12.96
N GLU A 36 9.19 6.08 13.09
CA GLU A 36 9.33 7.07 12.01
C GLU A 36 9.86 6.45 10.71
N SER A 37 10.71 5.43 10.81
CA SER A 37 11.18 4.65 9.66
C SER A 37 10.04 3.90 8.97
N GLU A 38 9.19 3.24 9.75
CA GLU A 38 8.10 2.43 9.23
C GLU A 38 6.97 3.30 8.65
N SER A 39 6.76 4.48 9.24
CA SER A 39 5.86 5.50 8.70
C SER A 39 6.34 6.02 7.34
N LYS A 40 7.65 6.26 7.15
CA LYS A 40 8.21 6.66 5.84
C LYS A 40 8.05 5.56 4.80
N ASP A 41 8.33 4.31 5.17
CA ASP A 41 8.14 3.16 4.28
C ASP A 41 6.67 3.04 3.85
N PHE A 42 5.72 3.35 4.76
CA PHE A 42 4.30 3.41 4.43
C PHE A 42 3.91 4.57 3.51
N GLU A 43 4.40 5.78 3.77
CA GLU A 43 4.11 6.94 2.91
C GLU A 43 4.54 6.65 1.46
N HIS A 44 5.71 6.03 1.28
CA HIS A 44 6.17 5.59 -0.03
C HIS A 44 5.25 4.53 -0.66
N LEU A 45 4.85 3.51 0.10
CA LEU A 45 3.92 2.48 -0.38
C LEU A 45 2.52 3.04 -0.71
N HIS A 46 2.05 4.05 0.02
CA HIS A 46 0.73 4.65 -0.17
C HIS A 46 0.68 5.59 -1.37
N ILE A 47 1.67 6.49 -1.52
CA ILE A 47 1.77 7.42 -2.67
C ILE A 47 1.83 6.64 -3.99
N ASP A 48 2.59 5.56 -3.99
CA ASP A 48 2.75 4.73 -5.17
C ASP A 48 1.50 3.91 -5.49
N ASN A 49 0.77 3.40 -4.48
CA ASN A 49 -0.53 2.74 -4.70
C ASN A 49 -1.62 3.71 -5.20
N GLN A 50 -1.68 4.94 -4.68
CA GLN A 50 -2.58 5.97 -5.22
C GLN A 50 -2.23 6.33 -6.66
N SER A 51 -0.95 6.37 -6.99
CA SER A 51 -0.49 6.58 -8.38
C SER A 51 -0.88 5.42 -9.29
N LEU A 52 -0.97 4.20 -8.76
CA LEU A 52 -1.42 3.00 -9.47
C LEU A 52 -2.91 2.99 -9.78
N GLU A 53 -3.76 3.37 -8.82
CA GLU A 53 -5.21 3.48 -9.05
C GLU A 53 -5.53 4.55 -10.11
N ASN A 54 -4.75 5.63 -10.16
CA ASN A 54 -4.87 6.67 -11.19
C ASN A 54 -4.31 6.23 -12.56
N ALA A 55 -3.33 5.33 -12.59
CA ALA A 55 -2.76 4.80 -13.83
C ALA A 55 -3.68 3.82 -14.55
N ASP A 56 -4.50 3.04 -13.82
CA ASP A 56 -5.50 2.15 -14.41
C ASP A 56 -6.73 2.89 -14.97
N ALA A 57 -6.98 4.14 -14.53
CA ALA A 57 -8.08 4.96 -15.03
C ALA A 57 -7.87 5.47 -16.48
N ILE A 58 -6.71 5.21 -17.08
CA ILE A 58 -6.45 5.44 -18.51
C ILE A 58 -6.49 4.09 -19.23
N THR A 59 -7.63 3.41 -19.21
CA THR A 59 -7.98 2.63 -20.41
C THR A 59 -8.27 3.67 -21.49
N PRO A 60 -7.48 3.78 -22.57
CA PRO A 60 -7.96 4.54 -23.71
C PRO A 60 -9.27 3.85 -24.12
N ASN A 61 -10.38 4.59 -24.11
CA ASN A 61 -11.57 4.15 -24.81
C ASN A 61 -11.14 3.88 -26.25
N GLN A 62 -10.83 2.62 -26.56
CA GLN A 62 -10.83 2.11 -27.90
C GLN A 62 -12.30 1.97 -28.27
N ASP A 63 -12.91 3.08 -28.68
CA ASP A 63 -14.02 3.01 -29.61
C ASP A 63 -13.59 3.70 -30.89
N SER A 64 -13.78 2.93 -31.96
CA SER A 64 -13.29 3.16 -33.33
C SER A 64 -14.13 4.16 -34.10
#